data_AF-A0AAW3T4S3-F1
#
_entry.id   AF-A0AAW3T4S3-F1
#
_cell.length_a   1.000
_cell.length_b   1.000
_cell.length_c   1.000
_cell.angle_alpha   90.00
_cell.angle_beta   90.00
_cell.angle_gamma   90.00
#
_symmetry.space_group_name_H-M   'P 1'
#
loop_
_entity.id
_entity.type
_entity.pdbx_description
1 polymer ?
#
loop_
_entity_poly.entity_id
_entity_poly.type
_entity_poly.pdbx_seq_one_letter_code
_entity_poly.pdbx_strand_id
1 'polypeptide(L)'
;MSRDAWEAVLTDLEQDVVRATGAAWTEPTGLGPIPRDLVGRASRLLAAQRDRIATLEADRRTTAEHLGALRAVEATREPRGSVYLDASA
;
A
#
# COMPACT_ATOMS: atom_id res chain seq x y z
N MET A 1 -27.20 -18.60 9.80
CA MET A 1 -26.24 -17.78 10.57
C MET A 1 -24.84 -17.74 9.97
N SER A 2 -24.30 -18.81 9.34
CA SER A 2 -22.95 -18.74 8.71
C SER A 2 -22.89 -17.91 7.43
N ARG A 3 -23.91 -17.98 6.57
CA ARG A 3 -23.93 -17.24 5.28
C ARG A 3 -23.92 -15.72 5.47
N ASP A 4 -24.83 -15.19 6.27
CA ASP A 4 -24.93 -13.74 6.49
C ASP A 4 -23.66 -13.19 7.17
N ALA A 5 -23.04 -13.99 8.04
CA ALA A 5 -21.75 -13.66 8.65
C ALA A 5 -20.61 -13.63 7.60
N TRP A 6 -20.57 -14.58 6.67
CA TRP A 6 -19.66 -14.53 5.52
C TRP A 6 -19.91 -13.30 4.63
N GLU A 7 -21.16 -12.94 4.37
CA GLU A 7 -21.49 -11.74 3.58
C GLU A 7 -21.03 -10.46 4.28
N ALA A 8 -21.20 -10.36 5.59
CA ALA A 8 -20.73 -9.21 6.38
C ALA A 8 -19.21 -9.07 6.29
N VAL A 9 -18.47 -10.16 6.50
CA VAL A 9 -17.00 -10.18 6.42
C VAL A 9 -16.51 -9.81 5.02
N LEU A 10 -17.09 -10.38 3.96
CA LEU A 10 -16.70 -10.05 2.59
C LEU A 10 -17.00 -8.58 2.26
N THR A 11 -18.10 -8.04 2.77
CA THR A 11 -18.44 -6.62 2.57
C THR A 11 -17.45 -5.70 3.27
N ASP A 12 -17.05 -6.02 4.50
CA ASP A 12 -16.05 -5.26 5.26
C ASP A 12 -14.69 -5.27 4.55
N LEU A 13 -14.23 -6.46 4.13
CA LEU A 13 -12.96 -6.60 3.39
C LEU A 13 -12.98 -5.89 2.04
N GLU A 14 -14.11 -5.89 1.33
CA GLU A 14 -14.26 -5.12 0.09
C GLU A 14 -14.18 -3.61 0.33
N GLN A 15 -14.77 -3.12 1.44
CA GLN A 15 -14.65 -1.72 1.83
C GLN A 15 -13.21 -1.35 2.20
N ASP A 16 -12.48 -2.23 2.89
CA ASP A 16 -11.08 -2.01 3.24
C ASP A 16 -10.18 -1.93 2.00
N VAL A 17 -10.41 -2.76 0.99
CA VAL A 17 -9.67 -2.68 -0.28
C VAL A 17 -9.88 -1.33 -0.96
N VAL A 18 -11.10 -0.81 -0.95
CA VAL A 18 -11.43 0.49 -1.56
C VAL A 18 -10.85 1.64 -0.75
N ARG A 19 -10.93 1.59 0.58
CA ARG A 19 -10.44 2.65 1.48
C ARG A 19 -8.92 2.63 1.66
N ALA A 20 -8.26 1.52 1.33
CA ALA A 20 -6.84 1.27 1.60
C ALA A 20 -6.48 1.49 3.08
N THR A 21 -7.39 1.13 3.98
CA THR A 21 -7.21 1.22 5.43
C THR A 21 -6.23 0.13 5.89
N GLY A 22 -5.12 0.54 6.52
CA GLY A 22 -4.19 -0.36 7.20
C GLY A 22 -4.69 -0.83 8.57
N ALA A 23 -6.01 -0.97 8.73
CA ALA A 23 -6.60 -1.38 9.99
C ALA A 23 -6.08 -2.78 10.39
N ALA A 24 -5.92 -3.00 11.70
CA ALA A 24 -5.50 -4.30 12.20
C ALA A 24 -6.61 -5.32 11.96
N TRP A 25 -6.53 -6.05 10.84
CA TRP A 25 -7.46 -7.11 10.52
C TRP A 25 -7.27 -8.28 11.49
N THR A 26 -8.38 -8.76 12.06
CA THR A 26 -8.42 -9.97 12.88
C THR A 26 -9.24 -11.01 12.15
N GLU A 27 -8.70 -12.22 12.02
CA GLU A 27 -9.39 -13.31 11.35
C GLU A 27 -10.74 -13.62 12.04
N PRO A 28 -11.86 -13.60 11.31
CA PRO A 28 -13.15 -13.97 11.89
C PRO A 28 -13.22 -15.48 12.14
N THR A 29 -13.53 -15.87 13.37
CA THR A 29 -13.58 -17.27 13.81
C THR A 29 -15.00 -17.84 13.74
N GLY A 30 -15.12 -19.17 13.65
CA GLY A 30 -16.41 -19.86 13.77
C GLY A 30 -17.37 -19.72 12.58
N LEU A 31 -16.92 -19.17 11.45
CA LEU A 31 -17.76 -18.98 10.25
C LEU A 31 -18.10 -20.29 9.50
N GLY A 32 -17.32 -21.35 9.73
CA GLY A 32 -17.42 -22.59 8.95
C GLY A 32 -16.95 -22.39 7.50
N PRO A 33 -17.20 -23.37 6.60
CA PRO A 33 -16.77 -23.27 5.21
C PRO A 33 -17.51 -22.13 4.48
N ILE A 34 -16.84 -21.51 3.50
CA ILE A 34 -17.46 -20.49 2.67
C ILE A 34 -18.62 -21.09 1.84
N PRO A 35 -19.81 -20.45 1.82
CA PRO A 35 -20.90 -20.84 0.94
C PRO A 35 -20.49 -20.82 -0.54
N ARG A 36 -20.93 -21.82 -1.32
CA ARG A 36 -20.50 -22.01 -2.72
C ARG A 36 -20.82 -20.80 -3.62
N ASP A 37 -21.94 -20.14 -3.37
CA ASP A 37 -22.38 -18.92 -4.06
C ASP A 37 -21.46 -17.72 -3.79
N LEU A 38 -20.77 -17.69 -2.65
CA LEU A 38 -19.85 -16.62 -2.26
C LEU A 38 -18.40 -16.85 -2.72
N VAL A 39 -18.04 -18.05 -3.19
CA VAL A 39 -16.68 -18.38 -3.65
C VAL A 39 -16.22 -17.42 -4.73
N GLY A 40 -17.06 -17.14 -5.74
CA GLY A 40 -16.72 -16.21 -6.82
C GLY A 40 -16.53 -14.76 -6.35
N ARG A 41 -17.15 -14.36 -5.25
CA ARG A 41 -16.95 -13.04 -4.62
C ARG A 41 -15.61 -13.02 -3.89
N ALA A 42 -15.34 -14.02 -3.04
CA ALA A 42 -14.09 -14.14 -2.31
C ALA A 42 -12.87 -14.25 -3.24
N SER A 43 -12.95 -14.99 -4.35
CA SER A 43 -11.86 -15.09 -5.32
C SER A 43 -11.56 -13.76 -6.01
N ARG A 44 -12.58 -12.97 -6.35
CA ARG A 44 -12.39 -11.63 -6.93
C ARG A 44 -11.78 -10.65 -5.93
N LEU A 45 -12.24 -10.70 -4.67
CA LEU A 45 -11.66 -9.92 -3.59
C LEU A 45 -10.17 -10.24 -3.40
N LEU A 46 -9.80 -11.53 -3.35
CA LEU A 46 -8.41 -11.97 -3.23
C LEU A 46 -7.54 -11.48 -4.40
N ALA A 47 -8.06 -11.51 -5.63
CA ALA A 47 -7.36 -10.98 -6.80
C ALA A 47 -7.12 -9.47 -6.65
N ALA A 48 -8.16 -8.70 -6.31
CA ALA A 48 -8.05 -7.25 -6.10
C ALA A 48 -7.06 -6.88 -4.98
N GLN A 49 -7.05 -7.64 -3.89
CA GLN A 49 -6.07 -7.48 -2.81
C GLN A 49 -4.64 -7.70 -3.29
N ARG A 50 -4.39 -8.75 -4.08
CA ARG A 50 -3.07 -9.05 -4.65
C ARG A 50 -2.61 -7.98 -5.63
N ASP A 51 -3.49 -7.50 -6.49
CA ASP A 51 -3.19 -6.43 -7.44
C ASP A 51 -2.82 -5.13 -6.70
N ARG A 52 -3.52 -4.84 -5.60
CA ARG A 52 -3.22 -3.67 -4.76
C ARG A 52 -1.88 -3.79 -4.06
N ILE A 53 -1.55 -4.97 -3.52
CA ILE A 53 -0.24 -5.24 -2.92
C ILE A 53 0.87 -5.06 -3.95
N ALA A 54 0.73 -5.64 -5.15
CA ALA A 54 1.73 -5.53 -6.20
C ALA A 54 1.96 -4.06 -6.62
N THR A 55 0.88 -3.28 -6.73
CA THR A 55 0.96 -1.85 -7.02
C THR A 55 1.70 -1.10 -5.92
N LEU A 56 1.35 -1.34 -4.65
CA LEU A 56 1.99 -0.69 -3.51
C LEU A 56 3.49 -1.03 -3.40
N GLU A 57 3.86 -2.28 -3.69
CA GLU A 57 5.27 -2.70 -3.72
C GLU A 57 6.06 -2.04 -4.85
N ALA A 58 5.44 -1.86 -6.03
CA ALA A 58 6.03 -1.11 -7.13
C ALA A 58 6.25 0.35 -6.76
N ASP A 59 5.22 1.02 -6.23
CA ASP A 59 5.29 2.42 -5.78
C ASP A 59 6.39 2.62 -4.72
N ARG A 60 6.47 1.69 -3.76
CA ARG A 60 7.50 1.70 -2.71
C ARG A 60 8.91 1.61 -3.32
N ARG A 61 9.11 0.75 -4.31
CA ARG A 61 10.40 0.57 -4.99
C ARG A 61 10.82 1.82 -5.74
N THR A 62 9.94 2.36 -6.57
CA THR A 62 10.18 3.60 -7.32
C THR A 62 10.47 4.77 -6.38
N THR A 63 9.73 4.88 -5.28
CA THR A 63 9.98 5.91 -4.26
C THR A 63 11.37 5.76 -3.63
N ALA A 64 11.78 4.53 -3.30
CA ALA A 64 13.09 4.27 -2.74
C ALA A 64 14.24 4.62 -3.73
N GLU A 65 14.05 4.33 -5.02
CA GLU A 65 14.97 4.70 -6.10
C GLU A 65 15.12 6.23 -6.20
N HIS A 66 14.01 6.97 -6.23
CA HIS A 66 14.03 8.44 -6.26
C HIS A 66 14.73 9.04 -5.04
N LEU A 67 14.44 8.54 -3.84
CA LEU A 67 15.12 8.99 -2.63
C LEU A 67 16.61 8.63 -2.64
N GLY A 68 16.98 7.50 -3.25
CA GLY A 68 18.37 7.12 -3.48
C GLY A 68 19.10 8.12 -4.38
N ALA A 69 18.47 8.53 -5.49
CA ALA A 69 19.02 9.53 -6.39
C ALA A 69 19.21 10.90 -5.72
N LEU A 70 18.24 11.36 -4.94
CA LEU A 70 18.35 12.61 -4.18
C LEU A 70 19.52 12.57 -3.19
N ARG A 71 19.68 11.49 -2.43
CA ARG A 71 20.82 11.31 -1.52
C ARG A 71 22.17 11.29 -2.25
N ALA A 72 22.23 10.69 -3.45
CA ALA A 72 23.46 10.68 -4.25
C ALA A 72 23.84 12.09 -4.74
N VAL A 73 22.85 12.89 -5.14
CA VAL A 73 23.08 14.31 -5.51
C VAL A 73 23.56 15.11 -4.31
N GLU A 74 22.96 14.93 -3.13
CA GLU A 74 23.43 15.58 -1.90
C GLU A 74 24.87 15.18 -1.56
N ALA A 75 25.23 13.90 -1.69
CA ALA A 75 26.58 13.40 -1.39
C ALA A 75 27.67 13.95 -2.33
N THR A 76 27.30 14.34 -3.56
CA THR A 76 28.22 14.94 -4.54
C THR A 76 28.28 16.46 -4.45
N ARG A 77 27.46 17.07 -3.59
CA ARG A 77 27.46 18.50 -3.35
C ARG A 77 28.64 18.84 -2.43
N GLU A 78 29.79 19.14 -3.03
CA GLU A 78 30.92 19.76 -2.32
C GLU A 78 30.38 20.97 -1.53
N PRO A 79 30.71 21.14 -0.23
CA PRO A 79 30.35 22.33 0.52
C PRO A 79 31.17 23.52 0.02
N ARG A 80 30.81 24.03 -1.16
CA ARG A 80 31.23 25.35 -1.62
C ARG A 80 30.45 26.33 -0.77
N GLY A 81 31.00 26.69 0.38
CA GLY A 81 30.52 27.82 1.16
C GLY A 81 30.27 28.99 0.22
N SER A 82 29.08 29.60 0.31
CA SER A 82 28.72 30.74 -0.51
C SER A 82 29.76 31.85 -0.28
N VAL A 83 30.62 32.09 -1.26
CA VAL A 83 31.57 33.21 -1.22
C VAL A 83 30.84 34.44 -1.76
N TYR A 84 30.67 35.44 -0.91
CA TYR A 84 30.20 36.75 -1.32
C TYR A 84 31.35 37.47 -2.02
N LEU A 85 31.23 37.68 -3.34
CA LEU A 85 32.18 38.49 -4.10
C LEU A 85 31.67 39.93 -4.08
N ASP A 86 32.29 40.79 -3.28
CA ASP A 86 32.03 42.22 -3.31
C ASP A 86 32.76 42.83 -4.52
N ALA A 87 31.99 43.38 -5.46
CA ALA A 87 32.49 43.93 -6.71
C ALA A 87 32.70 45.45 -6.65
N SER A 88 33.05 45.99 -5.48
CA SER A 88 33.47 47.39 -5.34
C SER A 88 34.99 47.48 -5.12
N ALA A 89 35.71 47.80 -6.19
CA ALA A 89 37.09 48.28 -6.19
C ALA A 89 37.12 49.76 -6.61
#